data_AF-A0A537RE69-F1
#
_entry.id   AF-A0A537RE69-F1
#
_cell.length_a   1.000
_cell.length_b   1.000
_cell.length_c   1.000
_cell.angle_alpha   90.00
_cell.angle_beta   90.00
_cell.angle_gamma   90.00
#
_symmetry.space_group_name_H-M   'P 1'
#
loop_
_entity.id
_entity.type
_entity.pdbx_description
1 polymer ?
#
loop_
_entity_poly.entity_id
_entity_poly.type
_entity_poly.pdbx_seq_one_letter_code
_entity_poly.pdbx_strand_id
1 'polypeptide(L)'
;MPVVEARAFWVTSPGHGEIRAQGLRPPAHDELLIRTRCSAISRGTESLVFRGEVPQSEWRRMRCPFQEGEFPAPVKYGYSAVGIVEDGPAETLGRRVFCLHPHQDRFIVPREAVVDVPDAVPDRRATLAANMETAINGMWDAAPGPGDRIAVIGAGVVGCLVAALAARLPGAEVELIDIDPAREQIAASVGCLFATPEEASPEADPVIHASGSPGGLVTALAIAGFEATVVEMSWYGTRIVPLELGGAFHSRRLTLRSSQVGTVPAARRRRWPLRRRLTLALSLLRDPVFDVLLSRIAMYSITVTHHFMAAHSLAGEVFGPAQRPHGATYVVEAELRRDSLDADGIVCDIGRALDLLKAVLGEFEYRNLDEFEEFRGRNTTTEFLAGEIHRRLARQIKEGVLGSEHIASLKVVLRENPVAWASYDAALE
;
A
#
# COMPACT_ATOMS: atom_id res chain seq x y z
N MET A 1 -8.34 23.92 -27.18
CA MET A 1 -8.78 22.85 -26.26
C MET A 1 -9.00 23.47 -24.89
N PRO A 2 -10.01 23.03 -24.11
CA PRO A 2 -10.24 23.59 -22.78
C PRO A 2 -9.00 23.40 -21.90
N VAL A 3 -8.68 24.41 -21.08
CA VAL A 3 -7.62 24.33 -20.08
C VAL A 3 -8.05 23.28 -19.05
N VAL A 4 -7.24 22.23 -18.87
CA VAL A 4 -7.48 21.25 -17.81
C VAL A 4 -7.04 21.90 -16.49
N GLU A 5 -7.97 22.10 -15.57
CA GLU A 5 -7.60 22.50 -14.21
C GLU A 5 -7.09 21.30 -13.42
N ALA A 6 -5.99 21.51 -12.70
CA ALA A 6 -5.40 20.57 -11.77
C ALA A 6 -5.27 21.20 -10.39
N ARG A 7 -5.30 20.38 -9.34
CA ARG A 7 -5.09 20.77 -7.96
C ARG A 7 -3.86 20.07 -7.41
N ALA A 8 -3.00 20.84 -6.77
CA ALA A 8 -1.77 20.38 -6.16
C ALA A 8 -1.68 20.78 -4.70
N PHE A 9 -1.06 19.93 -3.88
CA PHE A 9 -0.72 20.28 -2.50
C PHE A 9 0.60 21.05 -2.46
N TRP A 10 0.58 22.21 -1.82
CA TRP A 10 1.74 23.07 -1.62
C TRP A 10 2.00 23.23 -0.13
N VAL A 11 3.26 23.06 0.29
CA VAL A 11 3.73 23.57 1.58
C VAL A 11 3.95 25.07 1.39
N THR A 12 3.22 25.90 2.13
CA THR A 12 3.21 27.35 1.94
C THR A 12 4.12 28.07 2.94
N SER A 13 4.27 27.48 4.12
CA SER A 13 5.28 27.78 5.14
C SER A 13 5.51 26.52 5.97
N PRO A 14 6.60 26.44 6.76
CA PRO A 14 6.81 25.31 7.67
C PRO A 14 5.57 25.01 8.53
N GLY A 15 5.12 23.76 8.49
CA GLY A 15 3.93 23.28 9.22
C GLY A 15 2.58 23.64 8.60
N HIS A 16 2.55 24.32 7.44
CA HIS A 16 1.32 24.77 6.79
C HIS A 16 1.30 24.40 5.31
N GLY A 17 0.15 23.93 4.83
CA GLY A 17 -0.03 23.61 3.43
C GLY A 17 -1.44 23.89 2.93
N GLU A 18 -1.55 24.04 1.61
CA GLU A 18 -2.78 24.41 0.90
C GLU A 18 -2.91 23.58 -0.37
N ILE A 19 -4.16 23.27 -0.75
CA ILE A 19 -4.45 22.75 -2.09
C ILE A 19 -4.72 23.94 -3.02
N ARG A 20 -3.90 24.08 -4.06
CA ARG A 20 -3.99 25.18 -5.03
C ARG A 20 -4.40 24.66 -6.40
N ALA A 21 -5.32 25.38 -7.05
CA ALA A 21 -5.69 25.14 -8.44
C ALA A 21 -4.64 25.75 -9.40
N GLN A 22 -4.37 25.07 -10.51
CA GLN A 22 -3.52 25.54 -11.59
C GLN A 22 -4.05 25.03 -12.94
N GLY A 23 -4.03 25.89 -13.97
CA GLY A 23 -4.32 25.47 -15.33
C GLY A 23 -3.14 24.71 -15.94
N LEU A 24 -3.42 23.57 -16.58
CA LEU A 24 -2.43 22.82 -17.36
C LEU A 24 -2.49 23.25 -18.82
N ARG A 25 -1.31 23.40 -19.42
CA ARG A 25 -1.20 23.46 -20.88
C ARG A 25 -1.56 22.09 -21.50
N PRO A 26 -1.86 22.01 -22.80
CA PRO A 26 -1.93 20.71 -23.48
C PRO A 26 -0.56 19.98 -23.46
N PRO A 27 -0.54 18.64 -23.42
CA PRO A 27 0.70 17.87 -23.54
C PRO A 27 1.33 18.06 -24.93
N ALA A 28 2.66 18.09 -24.98
CA ALA A 28 3.41 18.04 -26.24
C ALA A 28 3.44 16.60 -26.80
N HIS A 29 3.99 16.42 -28.01
CA HIS A 29 3.97 15.13 -28.75
C HIS A 29 4.45 13.92 -27.93
N ASP A 30 5.51 14.08 -27.13
CA ASP A 30 6.12 13.02 -26.32
C ASP A 30 5.79 13.12 -24.81
N GLU A 31 4.78 13.90 -24.45
CA GLU A 31 4.33 14.06 -23.08
C GLU A 31 2.99 13.38 -22.85
N LEU A 32 2.74 13.04 -21.59
CA LEU A 32 1.54 12.37 -21.14
C LEU A 32 0.82 13.28 -20.16
N LEU A 33 -0.50 13.44 -20.34
CA LEU A 33 -1.37 13.94 -19.29
C LEU A 33 -1.81 12.75 -18.43
N ILE A 34 -1.50 12.81 -17.14
CA ILE A 34 -1.79 11.75 -16.19
C ILE A 34 -2.81 12.26 -15.18
N ARG A 35 -3.88 11.49 -14.97
CA ARG A 35 -4.77 11.65 -13.82
C ARG A 35 -4.35 10.72 -12.70
N THR A 36 -4.01 11.30 -11.56
CA THR A 36 -3.64 10.58 -10.36
C THR A 36 -4.80 9.76 -9.83
N ARG A 37 -4.54 8.49 -9.53
CA ARG A 37 -5.44 7.56 -8.85
C ARG A 37 -5.17 7.57 -7.35
N CYS A 38 -3.89 7.54 -6.99
CA CYS A 38 -3.44 7.64 -5.60
C CYS A 38 -2.01 8.14 -5.55
N SER A 39 -1.64 8.75 -4.43
CA SER A 39 -0.27 9.16 -4.13
C SER A 39 0.04 8.87 -2.67
N ALA A 40 1.16 8.21 -2.40
CA ALA A 40 1.56 7.90 -1.03
C ALA A 40 2.42 9.00 -0.42
N ILE A 41 2.16 9.30 0.85
CA ILE A 41 2.96 10.24 1.64
C ILE A 41 4.07 9.45 2.35
N SER A 42 5.32 9.75 2.03
CA SER A 42 6.47 9.23 2.76
C SER A 42 6.70 10.04 4.03
N ARG A 43 6.20 9.52 5.15
CA ARG A 43 6.27 10.20 6.45
C ARG A 43 7.68 10.64 6.84
N GLY A 44 8.73 9.87 6.52
CA GLY A 44 10.11 10.23 6.84
C GLY A 44 10.55 11.52 6.14
N THR A 45 10.69 11.45 4.80
CA THR A 45 11.18 12.56 3.98
C THR A 45 10.22 13.73 3.94
N GLU A 46 8.93 13.49 3.70
CA GLU A 46 7.98 14.58 3.48
C GLU A 46 7.64 15.33 4.76
N SER A 47 7.76 14.71 5.94
CA SER A 47 7.59 15.44 7.19
C SER A 47 8.73 16.42 7.44
N LEU A 48 9.96 16.10 7.03
CA LEU A 48 11.08 17.05 7.09
C LEU A 48 10.84 18.23 6.16
N VAL A 49 10.37 17.97 4.94
CA VAL A 49 10.01 19.02 3.99
C VAL A 49 8.89 19.89 4.55
N PHE A 50 7.81 19.28 5.04
CA PHE A 50 6.66 19.97 5.61
C PHE A 50 7.05 20.85 6.80
N ARG A 51 7.97 20.40 7.66
CA ARG A 51 8.46 21.19 8.81
C ARG A 51 9.60 22.16 8.46
N GLY A 52 10.04 22.22 7.21
CA GLY A 52 11.15 23.08 6.80
C GLY A 52 12.52 22.65 7.35
N GLU A 53 12.69 21.37 7.65
CA GLU A 53 13.87 20.78 8.31
C GLU A 53 14.91 20.23 7.31
N VAL A 54 14.79 20.58 6.03
CA VAL A 54 15.80 20.25 5.01
C VAL A 54 17.02 21.17 5.20
N PRO A 55 18.24 20.64 5.38
CA PRO A 55 19.43 21.47 5.51
C PRO A 55 19.62 22.39 4.30
N GLN A 56 19.96 23.66 4.55
CA GLN A 56 20.11 24.65 3.49
C GLN A 56 21.15 24.26 2.44
N SER A 57 22.23 23.59 2.85
CA SER A 57 23.26 23.07 1.94
C SER A 57 22.71 22.05 0.93
N GLU A 58 21.58 21.41 1.25
CA GLU A 58 21.00 20.33 0.46
C GLU A 58 19.79 20.75 -0.37
N TRP A 59 19.33 22.00 -0.29
CA TRP A 59 18.11 22.44 -0.99
C TRP A 59 18.15 22.19 -2.50
N ARG A 60 19.32 22.31 -3.14
CA ARG A 60 19.48 22.04 -4.57
C ARG A 60 19.58 20.55 -4.88
N ARG A 61 20.27 19.77 -4.04
CA ARG A 61 20.57 18.35 -4.29
C ARG A 61 19.40 17.42 -3.95
N MET A 62 18.59 17.80 -2.96
CA MET A 62 17.50 16.99 -2.42
C MET A 62 16.11 17.35 -2.97
N ARG A 63 16.06 18.07 -4.10
CA ARG A 63 14.79 18.29 -4.81
C ARG A 63 14.20 16.97 -5.28
N CYS A 64 12.89 16.84 -5.24
CA CYS A 64 12.21 15.73 -5.91
C CYS A 64 12.10 16.00 -7.42
N PRO A 65 11.94 14.96 -8.26
CA PRO A 65 11.63 15.15 -9.66
C PRO A 65 10.34 15.97 -9.82
N PHE A 66 10.32 16.90 -10.79
CA PHE A 66 9.20 17.80 -11.06
C PHE A 66 8.80 18.71 -9.87
N GLN A 67 9.69 18.92 -8.90
CA GLN A 67 9.46 19.89 -7.83
C GLN A 67 9.24 21.29 -8.38
N GLU A 68 8.17 21.94 -7.92
CA GLU A 68 7.95 23.37 -8.13
C GLU A 68 8.10 24.13 -6.80
N GLY A 69 8.63 25.35 -6.87
CA GLY A 69 8.98 26.11 -5.67
C GLY A 69 10.28 25.63 -4.99
N GLU A 70 10.64 26.27 -3.89
CA GLU A 70 11.94 26.12 -3.23
C GLU A 70 11.75 25.70 -1.78
N PHE A 71 12.71 24.92 -1.25
CA PHE A 71 12.77 24.72 0.20
C PHE A 71 13.14 26.05 0.91
N PRO A 72 12.63 26.29 2.13
CA PRO A 72 11.73 25.42 2.88
C PRO A 72 10.26 25.55 2.43
N ALA A 73 9.88 26.70 1.88
CA ALA A 73 8.56 26.98 1.32
C ALA A 73 8.59 28.32 0.52
N PRO A 74 7.65 28.56 -0.42
CA PRO A 74 6.61 27.63 -0.86
C PRO A 74 7.17 26.52 -1.76
N VAL A 75 6.71 25.28 -1.56
CA VAL A 75 7.15 24.12 -2.35
C VAL A 75 6.02 23.11 -2.60
N LYS A 76 5.91 22.64 -3.84
CA LYS A 76 5.09 21.50 -4.26
C LYS A 76 5.97 20.25 -4.28
N TYR A 77 5.70 19.32 -3.38
CA TYR A 77 6.55 18.16 -3.11
C TYR A 77 5.75 16.85 -3.09
N GLY A 78 6.46 15.73 -3.22
CA GLY A 78 5.90 14.38 -3.31
C GLY A 78 6.60 13.60 -4.41
N TYR A 79 6.54 12.28 -4.36
CA TYR A 79 7.30 11.45 -5.30
C TYR A 79 6.74 10.03 -5.48
N SER A 80 5.47 9.79 -5.13
CA SER A 80 4.93 8.42 -5.15
C SER A 80 3.53 8.35 -5.74
N ALA A 81 3.39 8.89 -6.96
CA ALA A 81 2.12 9.00 -7.66
C ALA A 81 1.87 7.81 -8.59
N VAL A 82 0.66 7.27 -8.52
CA VAL A 82 0.12 6.29 -9.49
C VAL A 82 -1.07 6.93 -10.19
N GLY A 83 -1.14 6.82 -11.51
CA GLY A 83 -2.18 7.44 -12.30
C GLY A 83 -2.51 6.69 -13.58
N ILE A 84 -3.47 7.23 -14.33
CA ILE A 84 -3.90 6.74 -15.64
C ILE A 84 -3.59 7.82 -16.68
N VAL A 85 -3.05 7.41 -17.83
CA VAL A 85 -2.81 8.30 -18.96
C VAL A 85 -4.15 8.71 -19.59
N GLU A 86 -4.49 10.00 -19.54
CA GLU A 86 -5.71 10.57 -20.14
C GLU A 86 -5.46 11.15 -21.54
N ASP A 87 -4.25 11.63 -21.82
CA ASP A 87 -3.87 12.21 -23.12
C ASP A 87 -2.38 11.96 -23.40
N GLY A 88 -2.00 11.88 -24.69
CA GLY A 88 -0.67 11.49 -25.15
C GLY A 88 -0.72 10.56 -26.39
N PRO A 89 0.40 9.92 -26.78
CA PRO A 89 0.43 8.97 -27.89
C PRO A 89 -0.61 7.84 -27.71
N ALA A 90 -1.28 7.46 -28.81
CA ALA A 90 -2.46 6.59 -28.77
C ALA A 90 -2.22 5.25 -28.05
N GLU A 91 -1.03 4.68 -28.14
CA GLU A 91 -0.66 3.42 -27.49
C GLU A 91 -0.50 3.50 -25.96
N THR A 92 -0.47 4.72 -25.42
CA THR A 92 -0.30 4.99 -23.99
C THR A 92 -1.62 5.27 -23.27
N LEU A 93 -2.68 5.63 -23.99
CA LEU A 93 -3.97 6.01 -23.42
C LEU A 93 -4.56 4.88 -22.57
N GLY A 94 -5.08 5.24 -21.39
CA GLY A 94 -5.68 4.29 -20.45
C GLY A 94 -4.69 3.43 -19.66
N ARG A 95 -3.38 3.51 -19.94
CA ARG A 95 -2.37 2.77 -19.18
C ARG A 95 -2.25 3.27 -17.76
N ARG A 96 -2.03 2.33 -16.85
CA ARG A 96 -1.68 2.59 -15.44
C ARG A 96 -0.18 2.82 -15.33
N VAL A 97 0.21 3.94 -14.75
CA VAL A 97 1.62 4.36 -14.67
C VAL A 97 1.99 4.83 -13.27
N PHE A 98 3.23 4.57 -12.88
CA PHE A 98 3.87 5.14 -11.70
C PHE A 98 4.81 6.28 -12.12
N CYS A 99 4.79 7.37 -11.36
CA CYS A 99 5.65 8.53 -11.57
C CYS A 99 6.19 9.06 -10.24
N LEU A 100 7.49 9.38 -10.21
CA LEU A 100 8.08 10.18 -9.14
C LEU A 100 7.63 11.64 -9.32
N HIS A 101 6.43 11.99 -8.86
CA HIS A 101 5.84 13.31 -9.06
C HIS A 101 5.25 13.87 -7.76
N PRO A 102 5.27 15.19 -7.54
CA PRO A 102 4.57 15.83 -6.44
C PRO A 102 3.08 15.52 -6.35
N HIS A 103 2.50 15.69 -5.16
CA HIS A 103 1.07 15.44 -4.93
C HIS A 103 0.20 16.40 -5.76
N GLN A 104 -0.41 15.87 -6.80
CA GLN A 104 -1.24 16.62 -7.74
C GLN A 104 -2.28 15.69 -8.40
N ASP A 105 -3.51 16.15 -8.63
CA ASP A 105 -4.58 15.30 -9.17
C ASP A 105 -4.47 15.04 -10.69
N ARG A 106 -3.90 15.98 -11.45
CA ARG A 106 -3.52 15.82 -12.85
C ARG A 106 -2.20 16.51 -13.14
N PHE A 107 -1.31 15.88 -13.90
CA PHE A 107 -0.02 16.49 -14.26
C PHE A 107 0.48 16.03 -15.62
N ILE A 108 1.41 16.79 -16.20
CA ILE A 108 2.02 16.51 -17.49
C ILE A 108 3.50 16.23 -17.28
N VAL A 109 3.96 15.10 -17.82
CA VAL A 109 5.36 14.68 -17.76
C VAL A 109 5.80 14.08 -19.09
N PRO A 110 7.11 14.10 -19.41
CA PRO A 110 7.67 13.33 -20.51
C PRO A 110 7.39 11.84 -20.36
N ARG A 111 7.17 11.14 -21.46
CA ARG A 111 6.88 9.69 -21.48
C ARG A 111 7.95 8.86 -20.76
N GLU A 112 9.21 9.26 -20.80
CA GLU A 112 10.31 8.56 -20.13
C GLU A 112 10.30 8.69 -18.60
N ALA A 113 9.54 9.65 -18.06
CA ALA A 113 9.41 9.88 -16.62
C ALA A 113 8.50 8.86 -15.92
N VAL A 114 7.75 8.08 -16.69
CA VAL A 114 6.83 7.07 -16.16
C VAL A 114 7.30 5.64 -16.40
N VAL A 115 6.84 4.76 -15.51
CA VAL A 115 6.97 3.30 -15.66
C VAL A 115 5.58 2.69 -15.57
N ASP A 116 5.25 1.78 -16.49
CA ASP A 116 3.98 1.05 -16.48
C ASP A 116 3.83 0.27 -15.17
N VAL A 117 2.68 0.36 -14.52
CA VAL A 117 2.34 -0.47 -13.36
C VAL A 117 1.92 -1.85 -13.85
N PRO A 118 2.56 -2.95 -13.39
CA PRO A 118 2.14 -4.28 -13.79
C PRO A 118 0.70 -4.59 -13.37
N ASP A 119 -0.06 -5.30 -14.21
CA ASP A 119 -1.48 -5.62 -13.95
C ASP A 119 -1.70 -6.29 -12.58
N ALA A 120 -0.79 -7.19 -12.20
CA ALA A 120 -0.83 -7.93 -10.95
C ALA A 120 -0.52 -7.09 -9.69
N VAL A 121 -0.19 -5.81 -9.83
CA VAL A 121 0.15 -4.91 -8.71
C VAL A 121 -1.00 -3.91 -8.55
N PRO A 122 -1.77 -3.92 -7.44
CA PRO A 122 -2.83 -2.93 -7.22
C PRO A 122 -2.30 -1.49 -7.15
N ASP A 123 -3.09 -0.50 -7.60
CA ASP A 123 -2.69 0.92 -7.64
C ASP A 123 -2.13 1.41 -6.30
N ARG A 124 -2.83 1.12 -5.20
CA ARG A 124 -2.39 1.52 -3.86
C ARG A 124 -1.03 0.94 -3.50
N ARG A 125 -0.78 -0.33 -3.82
CA ARG A 125 0.49 -0.98 -3.51
C ARG A 125 1.61 -0.48 -4.41
N ALA A 126 1.31 -0.14 -5.67
CA ALA A 126 2.27 0.49 -6.58
C ALA A 126 2.81 1.84 -6.05
N THR A 127 2.06 2.55 -5.19
CA THR A 127 2.58 3.75 -4.52
C THR A 127 3.73 3.47 -3.54
N LEU A 128 4.05 2.21 -3.23
CA LEU A 128 5.25 1.87 -2.45
C LEU A 128 6.51 1.81 -3.31
N ALA A 129 6.44 2.00 -4.64
CA ALA A 129 7.57 1.77 -5.54
C ALA A 129 8.79 2.65 -5.21
N ALA A 130 8.60 3.93 -4.84
CA ALA A 130 9.72 4.79 -4.42
C ALA A 130 10.41 4.27 -3.14
N ASN A 131 9.63 3.76 -2.18
CA ASN A 131 10.17 3.16 -0.96
C ASN A 131 10.83 1.80 -1.24
N MET A 132 10.29 1.01 -2.16
CA MET A 132 10.88 -0.25 -2.59
C MET A 132 12.19 -0.03 -3.36
N GLU A 133 12.30 1.01 -4.20
CA GLU A 133 13.59 1.40 -4.79
C GLU A 133 14.63 1.73 -3.71
N THR A 134 14.19 2.41 -2.65
CA THR A 134 15.04 2.75 -1.51
C THR A 134 15.51 1.48 -0.78
N ALA A 135 14.61 0.53 -0.53
CA ALA A 135 14.93 -0.77 0.06
C ALA A 135 15.91 -1.59 -0.79
N ILE A 136 15.70 -1.68 -2.11
CA ILE A 136 16.62 -2.36 -3.04
C ILE A 136 18.01 -1.71 -2.99
N ASN A 137 18.07 -0.38 -2.95
CA ASN A 137 19.34 0.33 -2.87
C ASN A 137 20.08 0.04 -1.56
N GLY A 138 19.36 0.06 -0.43
CA GLY A 138 19.88 -0.31 0.88
C GLY A 138 20.44 -1.73 0.89
N MET A 139 19.71 -2.70 0.34
CA MET A 139 20.19 -4.07 0.17
C MET A 139 21.46 -4.16 -0.69
N TRP A 140 21.58 -3.36 -1.75
CA TRP A 140 22.81 -3.35 -2.55
C TRP A 140 24.00 -2.69 -1.84
N ASP A 141 23.76 -1.70 -1.00
CA ASP A 141 24.80 -1.04 -0.19
C ASP A 141 25.25 -1.90 1.00
N ALA A 142 24.31 -2.65 1.61
CA ALA A 142 24.58 -3.59 2.69
C ALA A 142 25.21 -4.89 2.19
N ALA A 143 24.87 -5.30 0.96
CA ALA A 143 25.33 -6.52 0.30
C ALA A 143 25.15 -7.82 1.11
N PRO A 144 23.97 -8.08 1.72
CA PRO A 144 23.72 -9.33 2.44
C PRO A 144 23.77 -10.54 1.51
N GLY A 145 24.20 -11.67 2.06
CA GLY A 145 24.36 -12.96 1.40
C GLY A 145 23.51 -14.08 2.00
N PRO A 146 23.51 -15.26 1.36
CA PRO A 146 22.91 -16.47 1.91
C PRO A 146 23.54 -16.85 3.26
N GLY A 147 22.72 -17.16 4.26
CA GLY A 147 23.18 -17.55 5.59
C GLY A 147 23.49 -16.40 6.54
N ASP A 148 23.46 -15.15 6.07
CA ASP A 148 23.76 -13.99 6.91
C ASP A 148 22.70 -13.79 8.00
N ARG A 149 23.14 -13.34 9.16
CA ARG A 149 22.29 -12.79 10.21
C ARG A 149 22.12 -11.28 10.01
N ILE A 150 20.95 -10.89 9.52
CA ILE A 150 20.66 -9.52 9.07
C ILE A 150 19.77 -8.82 10.10
N ALA A 151 20.25 -7.73 10.66
CA ALA A 151 19.45 -6.89 11.55
C ALA A 151 18.92 -5.66 10.80
N VAL A 152 17.62 -5.38 10.94
CA VAL A 152 16.98 -4.19 10.38
C VAL A 152 16.39 -3.36 11.52
N ILE A 153 16.90 -2.16 11.73
CA ILE A 153 16.44 -1.27 12.81
C ILE A 153 15.40 -0.27 12.26
N GLY A 154 14.20 -0.33 12.80
CA GLY A 154 13.04 0.51 12.47
C GLY A 154 12.03 -0.20 11.57
N ALA A 155 10.91 -0.62 12.13
CA ALA A 155 9.77 -1.23 11.46
C ALA A 155 8.81 -0.20 10.81
N GLY A 156 9.38 0.86 10.23
CA GLY A 156 8.68 1.74 9.29
C GLY A 156 8.58 1.11 7.90
N VAL A 157 7.97 1.82 6.94
CA VAL A 157 7.78 1.31 5.57
C VAL A 157 9.11 0.82 4.94
N VAL A 158 10.17 1.63 4.99
CA VAL A 158 11.46 1.26 4.37
C VAL A 158 12.09 0.05 5.07
N GLY A 159 12.14 0.02 6.41
CA GLY A 159 12.72 -1.10 7.14
C GLY A 159 11.94 -2.40 6.93
N CYS A 160 10.60 -2.36 6.91
CA CYS A 160 9.79 -3.53 6.61
C CYS A 160 10.01 -4.04 5.18
N LEU A 161 10.17 -3.14 4.20
CA LEU A 161 10.50 -3.53 2.82
C LEU A 161 11.90 -4.16 2.73
N VAL A 162 12.90 -3.62 3.43
CA VAL A 162 14.25 -4.20 3.51
C VAL A 162 14.18 -5.59 4.14
N ALA A 163 13.51 -5.72 5.30
CA ALA A 163 13.37 -6.99 6.01
C ALA A 163 12.69 -8.06 5.15
N ALA A 164 11.59 -7.69 4.45
CA ALA A 164 10.90 -8.58 3.53
C ALA A 164 11.77 -9.06 2.35
N LEU A 165 12.66 -8.21 1.84
CA LEU A 165 13.62 -8.59 0.79
C LEU A 165 14.72 -9.50 1.35
N ALA A 166 15.24 -9.17 2.54
CA ALA A 166 16.28 -9.93 3.22
C ALA A 166 15.80 -11.34 3.60
N ALA A 167 14.56 -11.48 4.10
CA ALA A 167 13.99 -12.75 4.54
C ALA A 167 13.80 -13.77 3.40
N ARG A 168 13.91 -13.32 2.14
CA ARG A 168 13.86 -14.18 0.95
C ARG A 168 15.23 -14.68 0.52
N LEU A 169 16.31 -14.24 1.18
CA LEU A 169 17.65 -14.75 0.91
C LEU A 169 17.79 -16.17 1.48
N PRO A 170 18.38 -17.12 0.73
CA PRO A 170 18.49 -18.49 1.19
C PRO A 170 19.23 -18.60 2.52
N GLY A 171 18.55 -19.13 3.54
CA GLY A 171 19.13 -19.36 4.87
C GLY A 171 19.45 -18.11 5.68
N ALA A 172 19.05 -16.91 5.23
CA ALA A 172 19.28 -15.70 6.02
C ALA A 172 18.36 -15.67 7.25
N GLU A 173 18.90 -15.24 8.38
CA GLU A 173 18.16 -14.99 9.62
C GLU A 173 17.93 -13.49 9.75
N VAL A 174 16.67 -13.05 9.64
CA VAL A 174 16.33 -11.62 9.64
C VAL A 174 15.59 -11.23 10.91
N GLU A 175 16.14 -10.25 11.63
CA GLU A 175 15.55 -9.68 12.84
C GLU A 175 15.15 -8.22 12.56
N LEU A 176 13.85 -7.93 12.64
CA LEU A 176 13.29 -6.59 12.53
C LEU A 176 13.12 -5.99 13.93
N ILE A 177 13.84 -4.91 14.21
CA ILE A 177 13.94 -4.32 15.54
C ILE A 177 13.20 -2.99 15.59
N ASP A 178 12.25 -2.84 16.51
CA ASP A 178 11.53 -1.59 16.73
C ASP A 178 11.17 -1.38 18.21
N ILE A 179 11.03 -0.12 18.62
CA ILE A 179 10.61 0.24 19.98
C ILE A 179 9.13 -0.08 20.26
N ASP A 180 8.32 -0.17 19.19
CA ASP A 180 6.89 -0.43 19.28
C ASP A 180 6.61 -1.94 19.17
N PRO A 181 6.25 -2.64 20.25
CA PRO A 181 6.00 -4.08 20.21
C PRO A 181 4.83 -4.47 19.31
N ALA A 182 3.91 -3.54 18.99
CA ALA A 182 2.84 -3.82 18.03
C ALA A 182 3.36 -4.12 16.61
N ARG A 183 4.63 -3.81 16.33
CA ARG A 183 5.29 -4.08 15.04
C ARG A 183 5.63 -5.55 14.84
N GLU A 184 5.57 -6.38 15.87
CA GLU A 184 5.76 -7.83 15.78
C GLU A 184 4.82 -8.46 14.74
N GLN A 185 3.56 -8.02 14.67
CA GLN A 185 2.59 -8.52 13.70
C GLN A 185 3.03 -8.26 12.25
N ILE A 186 3.69 -7.13 12.00
CA ILE A 186 4.22 -6.79 10.68
C ILE A 186 5.45 -7.65 10.37
N ALA A 187 6.37 -7.80 11.32
CA ALA A 187 7.55 -8.66 11.18
C ALA A 187 7.16 -10.11 10.83
N ALA A 188 6.20 -10.67 11.56
CA ALA A 188 5.65 -12.00 11.30
C ALA A 188 5.02 -12.10 9.90
N SER A 189 4.28 -11.07 9.48
CA SER A 189 3.68 -11.03 8.13
C SER A 189 4.74 -11.07 7.03
N VAL A 190 5.86 -10.37 7.21
CA VAL A 190 6.97 -10.35 6.23
C VAL A 190 7.98 -11.48 6.40
N GLY A 191 7.74 -12.42 7.32
CA GLY A 191 8.57 -13.61 7.52
C GLY A 191 9.89 -13.35 8.27
N CYS A 192 9.92 -12.38 9.18
CA CYS A 192 11.10 -12.03 9.97
C CYS A 192 10.86 -12.28 11.47
N LEU A 193 11.95 -12.45 12.22
CA LEU A 193 11.94 -12.33 13.67
C LEU A 193 11.69 -10.87 14.08
N PHE A 194 11.17 -10.68 15.28
CA PHE A 194 10.99 -9.36 15.88
C PHE A 194 11.72 -9.29 17.22
N ALA A 195 12.28 -8.12 17.51
CA ALA A 195 12.83 -7.82 18.83
C ALA A 195 12.65 -6.34 19.17
N THR A 196 12.55 -6.03 20.46
CA THR A 196 12.77 -4.66 20.95
C THR A 196 14.28 -4.36 20.98
N PRO A 197 14.73 -3.08 21.04
CA PRO A 197 16.15 -2.77 21.09
C PRO A 197 16.93 -3.42 22.24
N GLU A 198 16.26 -3.67 23.37
CA GLU A 198 16.82 -4.34 24.55
C GLU A 198 16.99 -5.85 24.36
N GLU A 199 16.18 -6.44 23.48
CA GLU A 199 16.16 -7.87 23.17
C GLU A 199 16.88 -8.21 21.86
N ALA A 200 17.29 -7.19 21.09
CA ALA A 200 17.97 -7.32 19.81
C ALA A 200 19.21 -8.20 19.94
N SER A 201 19.29 -9.27 19.13
CA SER A 201 20.39 -10.21 19.30
C SER A 201 21.70 -9.69 18.67
N PRO A 202 22.85 -9.89 19.34
CA PRO A 202 24.13 -9.31 18.93
C PRO A 202 24.81 -10.11 17.80
N GLU A 203 25.90 -9.59 17.25
CA GLU A 203 26.71 -10.21 16.19
C GLU A 203 25.95 -10.34 14.86
N ALA A 204 25.30 -9.25 14.42
CA ALA A 204 24.70 -9.18 13.08
C ALA A 204 25.78 -8.94 12.00
N ASP A 205 25.64 -9.59 10.84
CA ASP A 205 26.60 -9.53 9.73
C ASP A 205 26.50 -8.18 8.98
N PRO A 206 25.36 -7.82 8.37
CA PRO A 206 25.04 -6.43 8.10
C PRO A 206 23.90 -5.93 9.00
N VAL A 207 23.97 -4.63 9.33
CA VAL A 207 22.88 -3.93 10.01
C VAL A 207 22.35 -2.83 9.10
N ILE A 208 21.05 -2.81 8.86
CA ILE A 208 20.38 -1.75 8.09
C ILE A 208 19.59 -0.87 9.06
N HIS A 209 19.99 0.39 9.17
CA HIS A 209 19.31 1.37 10.01
C HIS A 209 18.36 2.24 9.19
N ALA A 210 17.07 2.16 9.50
CA ALA A 210 15.98 2.87 8.81
C ALA A 210 14.98 3.53 9.79
N SER A 211 15.34 3.68 11.07
CA SER A 211 14.43 4.23 12.09
C SER A 211 14.32 5.76 12.07
N GLY A 212 15.31 6.47 11.50
CA GLY A 212 15.40 7.93 11.60
C GLY A 212 15.67 8.47 13.00
N SER A 213 16.07 7.60 13.95
CA SER A 213 16.38 7.98 15.33
C SER A 213 17.88 7.83 15.64
N PRO A 214 18.46 8.71 16.48
CA PRO A 214 19.80 8.51 17.02
C PRO A 214 19.93 7.23 17.83
N GLY A 215 18.91 6.91 18.64
CA GLY A 215 18.90 5.70 19.47
C GLY A 215 18.98 4.42 18.65
N GLY A 216 18.23 4.35 17.54
CA GLY A 216 18.31 3.21 16.62
C GLY A 216 19.70 3.04 15.99
N LEU A 217 20.41 4.13 15.67
CA LEU A 217 21.76 4.05 15.14
C LEU A 217 22.77 3.60 16.21
N VAL A 218 22.57 3.99 17.48
CA VAL A 218 23.35 3.46 18.61
C VAL A 218 23.12 1.96 18.77
N THR A 219 21.87 1.49 18.75
CA THR A 219 21.54 0.06 18.77
C THR A 219 22.21 -0.67 17.60
N ALA A 220 22.15 -0.10 16.39
CA ALA A 220 22.78 -0.68 15.21
C ALA A 220 24.29 -0.89 15.38
N LEU A 221 24.99 0.10 15.91
CA LEU A 221 26.43 0.01 16.20
C LEU A 221 26.75 -0.99 17.32
N ALA A 222 25.85 -1.15 18.30
CA ALA A 222 26.06 -2.06 19.44
C ALA A 222 25.91 -3.54 19.05
N ILE A 223 24.95 -3.87 18.19
CA ILE A 223 24.66 -5.27 17.79
C ILE A 223 25.47 -5.74 16.58
N ALA A 224 26.09 -4.82 15.83
CA ALA A 224 26.90 -5.15 14.67
C ALA A 224 28.11 -6.02 15.05
N GLY A 225 28.32 -7.12 14.32
CA GLY A 225 29.45 -8.03 14.52
C GLY A 225 30.80 -7.42 14.15
N PHE A 226 31.89 -8.16 14.40
CA PHE A 226 33.23 -7.71 14.00
C PHE A 226 33.32 -7.46 12.49
N GLU A 227 33.82 -6.28 12.10
CA GLU A 227 33.94 -5.80 10.71
C GLU A 227 32.60 -5.64 9.95
N ALA A 228 31.48 -5.71 10.64
CA ALA A 228 30.16 -5.53 10.05
C ALA A 228 29.98 -4.12 9.44
N THR A 229 29.13 -4.05 8.42
CA THR A 229 28.69 -2.80 7.83
C THR A 229 27.33 -2.40 8.38
N VAL A 230 27.25 -1.20 8.94
CA VAL A 230 26.01 -0.52 9.30
C VAL A 230 25.62 0.44 8.16
N VAL A 231 24.50 0.17 7.49
CA VAL A 231 23.96 1.02 6.43
C VAL A 231 22.94 1.99 7.01
N GLU A 232 23.26 3.28 6.96
CA GLU A 232 22.37 4.38 7.34
C GLU A 232 21.51 4.80 6.15
N MET A 233 20.21 4.52 6.22
CA MET A 233 19.22 4.87 5.18
C MET A 233 18.39 6.11 5.54
N SER A 234 18.49 6.59 6.77
CA SER A 234 17.66 7.66 7.29
C SER A 234 18.19 9.04 6.89
N TRP A 235 17.26 9.95 6.64
CA TRP A 235 17.57 11.37 6.47
C TRP A 235 17.20 12.13 7.75
N TYR A 236 18.18 12.69 8.44
CA TYR A 236 17.98 13.34 9.75
C TYR A 236 17.57 14.82 9.67
N GLY A 237 17.48 15.39 8.47
CA GLY A 237 17.23 16.82 8.28
C GLY A 237 18.34 17.67 8.91
N THR A 238 17.96 18.72 9.63
CA THR A 238 18.89 19.62 10.36
C THR A 238 19.36 19.10 11.71
N ARG A 239 18.90 17.91 12.14
CA ARG A 239 19.25 17.34 13.45
C ARG A 239 20.71 16.88 13.49
N ILE A 240 21.43 17.26 14.54
CA ILE A 240 22.74 16.71 14.87
C ILE A 240 22.58 15.38 15.59
N VAL A 241 23.32 14.36 15.18
CA VAL A 241 23.27 12.99 15.72
C VAL A 241 24.61 12.66 16.39
N PRO A 242 24.72 12.74 17.72
CA PRO A 242 25.93 12.35 18.43
C PRO A 242 26.06 10.81 18.46
N LEU A 243 27.29 10.30 18.25
CA LEU A 243 27.59 8.86 18.21
C LEU A 243 28.77 8.51 19.11
N GLU A 244 28.68 7.36 19.77
CA GLU A 244 29.72 6.81 20.65
C GLU A 244 30.77 6.02 19.86
N LEU A 245 31.55 6.72 19.02
CA LEU A 245 32.51 6.08 18.12
C LEU A 245 33.73 5.47 18.84
N GLY A 246 33.93 5.78 20.13
CA GLY A 246 35.02 5.21 20.94
C GLY A 246 34.78 3.78 21.44
N GLY A 247 33.54 3.28 21.35
CA GLY A 247 33.14 1.95 21.81
C GLY A 247 33.27 0.88 20.73
N ALA A 248 32.18 0.11 20.55
CA ALA A 248 32.09 -1.00 19.59
C ALA A 248 32.49 -0.61 18.17
N PHE A 249 32.16 0.60 17.72
CA PHE A 249 32.58 1.10 16.40
C PHE A 249 34.10 0.99 16.19
N HIS A 250 34.89 1.42 17.16
CA HIS A 250 36.35 1.36 17.09
C HIS A 250 36.87 -0.06 17.30
N SER A 251 36.47 -0.73 18.39
CA SER A 251 37.03 -2.03 18.76
C SER A 251 36.64 -3.15 17.80
N ARG A 252 35.46 -3.07 17.17
CA ARG A 252 34.95 -4.04 16.20
C ARG A 252 35.27 -3.67 14.75
N ARG A 253 35.99 -2.58 14.49
CA ARG A 253 36.35 -2.12 13.13
C ARG A 253 35.12 -1.95 12.21
N LEU A 254 34.03 -1.43 12.76
CA LEU A 254 32.78 -1.31 12.02
C LEU A 254 32.89 -0.31 10.86
N THR A 255 32.09 -0.52 9.83
CA THR A 255 31.90 0.46 8.74
C THR A 255 30.54 1.12 8.88
N LEU A 256 30.49 2.46 8.92
CA LEU A 256 29.25 3.22 8.79
C LEU A 256 29.13 3.75 7.35
N ARG A 257 28.08 3.33 6.65
CA ARG A 257 27.86 3.64 5.23
C ARG A 257 26.52 4.32 5.03
N SER A 258 26.49 5.48 4.37
CA SER A 258 25.21 6.07 3.95
C SER A 258 24.64 5.36 2.71
N SER A 259 23.31 5.29 2.62
CA SER A 259 22.60 4.89 1.39
C SER A 259 21.57 5.93 0.99
N GLN A 260 21.56 6.30 -0.28
CA GLN A 260 20.63 7.29 -0.83
C GLN A 260 20.12 6.84 -2.20
N VAL A 261 18.79 6.86 -2.36
CA VAL A 261 18.08 6.24 -3.49
C VAL A 261 18.29 6.95 -4.84
N GLY A 262 18.66 8.23 -4.84
CA GLY A 262 18.84 9.05 -6.04
C GLY A 262 19.99 8.59 -6.94
N THR A 263 20.89 7.72 -6.45
CA THR A 263 21.96 7.14 -7.26
C THR A 263 22.13 5.65 -6.96
N VAL A 264 22.25 4.84 -8.02
CA VAL A 264 22.56 3.41 -7.90
C VAL A 264 24.03 3.20 -7.49
N PRO A 265 24.34 2.30 -6.54
CA PRO A 265 25.70 1.98 -6.12
C PRO A 265 26.62 1.62 -7.29
N ALA A 266 27.88 2.05 -7.21
CA ALA A 266 28.84 1.94 -8.31
C ALA A 266 28.96 0.52 -8.89
N ALA A 267 28.96 -0.50 -8.01
CA ALA A 267 29.04 -1.92 -8.39
C ALA A 267 27.85 -2.41 -9.26
N ARG A 268 26.70 -1.72 -9.19
CA ARG A 268 25.47 -2.10 -9.91
C ARG A 268 25.19 -1.16 -11.09
N ARG A 269 25.62 0.11 -11.00
CA ARG A 269 25.21 1.23 -11.86
C ARG A 269 25.32 0.95 -13.36
N ARG A 270 26.37 0.25 -13.80
CA ARG A 270 26.58 -0.08 -15.22
C ARG A 270 25.44 -0.91 -15.84
N ARG A 271 24.81 -1.79 -15.05
CA ARG A 271 23.73 -2.69 -15.53
C ARG A 271 22.36 -2.32 -14.99
N TRP A 272 22.29 -1.40 -14.04
CA TRP A 272 21.08 -1.01 -13.33
C TRP A 272 20.86 0.50 -13.48
N PRO A 273 20.37 0.96 -14.65
CA PRO A 273 19.87 2.32 -14.77
C PRO A 273 18.63 2.50 -13.88
N LEU A 274 18.33 3.75 -13.50
CA LEU A 274 17.23 4.10 -12.60
C LEU A 274 15.90 3.45 -13.02
N ARG A 275 15.55 3.58 -14.32
CA ARG A 275 14.33 2.98 -14.87
C ARG A 275 14.23 1.46 -14.65
N ARG A 276 15.35 0.73 -14.77
CA ARG A 276 15.39 -0.72 -14.55
C ARG A 276 15.16 -1.06 -13.07
N ARG A 277 15.74 -0.29 -12.15
CA ARG A 277 15.53 -0.48 -10.71
C ARG A 277 14.08 -0.18 -10.33
N LEU A 278 13.50 0.91 -10.83
CA LEU A 278 12.09 1.25 -10.59
C LEU A 278 11.14 0.18 -11.16
N THR A 279 11.43 -0.37 -12.34
CA THR A 279 10.67 -1.49 -12.91
C THR A 279 10.73 -2.73 -12.01
N LEU A 280 11.90 -3.05 -11.45
CA LEU A 280 12.04 -4.13 -10.47
C LEU A 280 11.26 -3.82 -9.18
N ALA A 281 11.32 -2.59 -8.68
CA ALA A 281 10.59 -2.19 -7.49
C ALA A 281 9.08 -2.41 -7.64
N LEU A 282 8.51 -2.01 -8.77
CA LEU A 282 7.10 -2.28 -9.09
C LEU A 282 6.80 -3.78 -9.16
N SER A 283 7.63 -4.59 -9.82
CA SER A 283 7.35 -6.02 -9.98
C SER A 283 7.41 -6.79 -8.65
N LEU A 284 8.29 -6.39 -7.72
CA LEU A 284 8.37 -6.97 -6.38
C LEU A 284 7.11 -6.70 -5.55
N LEU A 285 6.41 -5.59 -5.82
CA LEU A 285 5.16 -5.23 -5.15
C LEU A 285 3.96 -6.09 -5.60
N ARG A 286 4.15 -7.15 -6.41
CA ARG A 286 3.05 -8.08 -6.69
C ARG A 286 2.56 -8.86 -5.46
N ASP A 287 3.39 -8.95 -4.42
CA ASP A 287 3.10 -9.72 -3.23
C ASP A 287 2.09 -8.98 -2.31
N PRO A 288 0.97 -9.62 -1.93
CA PRO A 288 -0.02 -9.03 -1.03
C PRO A 288 0.49 -8.77 0.39
N VAL A 289 1.62 -9.36 0.79
CA VAL A 289 2.22 -9.08 2.11
C VAL A 289 2.47 -7.59 2.34
N PHE A 290 2.73 -6.81 1.29
CA PHE A 290 3.01 -5.38 1.42
C PHE A 290 1.78 -4.53 1.71
N ASP A 291 0.57 -5.09 1.67
CA ASP A 291 -0.65 -4.36 2.02
C ASP A 291 -0.66 -3.98 3.51
N VAL A 292 0.05 -4.72 4.37
CA VAL A 292 0.20 -4.39 5.80
C VAL A 292 0.93 -3.06 6.04
N LEU A 293 1.65 -2.55 5.03
CA LEU A 293 2.39 -1.30 5.10
C LEU A 293 1.56 -0.08 4.66
N LEU A 294 0.37 -0.32 4.10
CA LEU A 294 -0.52 0.74 3.66
C LEU A 294 -1.50 1.07 4.79
N SER A 295 -1.67 2.36 5.09
CA SER A 295 -2.75 2.79 5.97
C SER A 295 -4.09 2.37 5.36
N ARG A 296 -5.05 1.99 6.21
CA ARG A 296 -6.44 1.84 5.77
C ARG A 296 -6.96 3.24 5.44
N ILE A 297 -7.64 3.37 4.30
CA ILE A 297 -8.42 4.57 4.02
C ILE A 297 -9.60 4.52 5.00
N ALA A 298 -9.87 5.61 5.72
CA ALA A 298 -11.08 5.70 6.51
C ALA A 298 -12.26 5.55 5.55
N MET A 299 -13.13 4.57 5.80
CA MET A 299 -14.31 4.33 4.97
C MET A 299 -15.55 4.65 5.77
N TYR A 300 -16.49 5.33 5.12
CA TYR A 300 -17.86 5.41 5.58
C TYR A 300 -18.60 4.16 5.14
N SER A 301 -19.44 3.60 6.01
CA SER A 301 -20.27 2.45 5.67
C SER A 301 -21.70 2.59 6.17
N ILE A 302 -22.62 1.97 5.43
CA ILE A 302 -23.98 1.70 5.87
C ILE A 302 -24.25 0.21 5.67
N THR A 303 -25.02 -0.38 6.58
CA THR A 303 -25.44 -1.77 6.50
C THR A 303 -26.94 -1.84 6.42
N VAL A 304 -27.46 -2.52 5.40
CA VAL A 304 -28.87 -2.89 5.31
C VAL A 304 -29.01 -4.38 5.57
N THR A 305 -30.08 -4.76 6.27
CA THR A 305 -30.35 -6.15 6.65
C THR A 305 -31.70 -6.58 6.13
N HIS A 306 -31.76 -7.78 5.59
CA HIS A 306 -33.01 -8.46 5.25
C HIS A 306 -32.85 -9.95 5.51
N HIS A 307 -33.92 -10.72 5.39
CA HIS A 307 -33.87 -12.18 5.45
C HIS A 307 -34.53 -12.81 4.22
N PHE A 308 -34.21 -14.07 3.98
CA PHE A 308 -34.95 -14.93 3.05
C PHE A 308 -35.01 -16.36 3.57
N MET A 309 -36.00 -17.12 3.15
CA MET A 309 -36.16 -18.54 3.46
C MET A 309 -35.91 -19.37 2.20
N ALA A 310 -35.08 -20.40 2.31
CA ALA A 310 -34.85 -21.33 1.20
C ALA A 310 -34.66 -22.75 1.72
N ALA A 311 -34.80 -23.73 0.83
CA ALA A 311 -34.44 -25.12 1.11
C ALA A 311 -33.24 -25.54 0.26
N HIS A 312 -32.43 -26.48 0.74
CA HIS A 312 -31.33 -27.07 -0.03
C HIS A 312 -30.86 -28.40 0.56
N SER A 313 -29.91 -29.05 -0.11
CA SER A 313 -29.14 -30.16 0.42
C SER A 313 -27.65 -29.99 0.10
N LEU A 314 -26.77 -30.49 0.98
CA LEU A 314 -25.32 -30.37 0.80
C LEU A 314 -24.69 -31.72 0.48
N ALA A 315 -23.82 -31.79 -0.52
CA ALA A 315 -23.12 -33.02 -0.90
C ALA A 315 -21.79 -33.19 -0.14
N GLY A 316 -21.54 -34.39 0.37
CA GLY A 316 -20.29 -34.79 1.02
C GLY A 316 -20.48 -35.21 2.48
N GLU A 317 -19.76 -36.24 2.90
CA GLU A 317 -19.94 -36.87 4.23
C GLU A 317 -19.74 -35.90 5.40
N VAL A 318 -18.90 -34.88 5.22
CA VAL A 318 -18.61 -33.84 6.21
C VAL A 318 -19.86 -33.05 6.65
N PHE A 319 -20.90 -32.98 5.81
CA PHE A 319 -22.11 -32.20 6.09
C PHE A 319 -23.17 -32.98 6.87
N GLY A 320 -22.94 -34.27 7.16
CA GLY A 320 -23.79 -35.05 8.07
C GLY A 320 -25.28 -34.97 7.70
N PRO A 321 -26.19 -34.62 8.65
CA PRO A 321 -27.63 -34.52 8.38
C PRO A 321 -28.02 -33.50 7.30
N ALA A 322 -27.21 -32.46 7.07
CA ALA A 322 -27.48 -31.42 6.06
C ALA A 322 -27.41 -31.94 4.61
N GLN A 323 -27.01 -33.22 4.42
CA GLN A 323 -27.15 -33.94 3.16
C GLN A 323 -28.61 -34.22 2.77
N ARG A 324 -29.55 -34.15 3.72
CA ARG A 324 -30.98 -34.25 3.42
C ARG A 324 -31.53 -32.87 3.08
N PRO A 325 -32.54 -32.78 2.20
CA PRO A 325 -33.26 -31.54 1.97
C PRO A 325 -33.78 -30.96 3.28
N HIS A 326 -33.42 -29.71 3.55
CA HIS A 326 -33.84 -28.97 4.75
C HIS A 326 -34.02 -27.50 4.43
N GLY A 327 -34.85 -26.83 5.21
CA GLY A 327 -35.09 -25.38 5.12
C GLY A 327 -34.17 -24.60 6.07
N ALA A 328 -33.76 -23.41 5.64
CA ALA A 328 -33.01 -22.46 6.43
C ALA A 328 -33.58 -21.05 6.24
N THR A 329 -33.58 -20.27 7.34
CA THR A 329 -33.85 -18.84 7.30
C THR A 329 -32.50 -18.12 7.37
N TYR A 330 -32.14 -17.44 6.29
CA TYR A 330 -30.91 -16.66 6.20
C TYR A 330 -31.20 -15.20 6.54
N VAL A 331 -30.53 -14.67 7.56
CA VAL A 331 -30.41 -13.22 7.76
C VAL A 331 -29.18 -12.74 7.01
N VAL A 332 -29.38 -11.77 6.12
CA VAL A 332 -28.37 -11.23 5.23
C VAL A 332 -28.12 -9.77 5.59
N GLU A 333 -26.88 -9.44 5.90
CA GLU A 333 -26.42 -8.07 6.08
C GLU A 333 -25.56 -7.69 4.86
N ALA A 334 -25.91 -6.59 4.18
CA ALA A 334 -25.11 -6.00 3.11
C ALA A 334 -24.54 -4.67 3.60
N GLU A 335 -23.22 -4.64 3.83
CA GLU A 335 -22.47 -3.45 4.22
C GLU A 335 -21.83 -2.82 2.97
N LEU A 336 -22.31 -1.64 2.59
CA LEU A 336 -21.80 -0.84 1.48
C LEU A 336 -20.83 0.20 2.02
N ARG A 337 -19.68 0.36 1.36
CA ARG A 337 -18.58 1.20 1.86
C ARG A 337 -18.04 2.13 0.78
N ARG A 338 -17.69 3.36 1.16
CA ARG A 338 -17.03 4.35 0.28
C ARG A 338 -15.99 5.18 1.05
N ASP A 339 -15.09 5.81 0.32
CA ASP A 339 -13.96 6.59 0.88
C ASP A 339 -14.35 8.00 1.38
N SER A 340 -15.47 8.53 0.91
CA SER A 340 -15.93 9.90 1.16
C SER A 340 -17.45 9.98 1.01
N LEU A 341 -18.14 10.77 1.81
CA LEU A 341 -19.59 10.98 1.67
C LEU A 341 -19.89 11.78 0.38
N ASP A 342 -21.09 11.62 -0.19
CA ASP A 342 -21.54 12.45 -1.31
C ASP A 342 -21.93 13.88 -0.90
N ALA A 343 -22.50 14.63 -1.85
CA ALA A 343 -22.96 16.00 -1.63
C ALA A 343 -24.02 16.12 -0.53
N ASP A 344 -24.77 15.04 -0.26
CA ASP A 344 -25.81 14.99 0.77
C ASP A 344 -25.28 14.43 2.10
N GLY A 345 -24.00 14.08 2.17
CA GLY A 345 -23.37 13.58 3.39
C GLY A 345 -23.71 12.13 3.71
N ILE A 346 -24.05 11.31 2.72
CA ILE A 346 -24.41 9.89 2.93
C ILE A 346 -23.49 8.93 2.15
N VAL A 347 -23.57 7.64 2.49
CA VAL A 347 -22.90 6.57 1.73
C VAL A 347 -23.68 6.25 0.48
N CYS A 348 -24.95 5.91 0.70
CA CYS A 348 -25.99 5.76 -0.30
C CYS A 348 -27.35 5.96 0.34
N ASP A 349 -28.38 6.16 -0.48
CA ASP A 349 -29.76 6.09 -0.02
C ASP A 349 -30.07 4.70 0.59
N ILE A 350 -30.35 4.68 1.90
CA ILE A 350 -30.59 3.46 2.67
C ILE A 350 -31.84 2.71 2.15
N GLY A 351 -32.86 3.44 1.69
CA GLY A 351 -34.07 2.85 1.11
C GLY A 351 -33.77 2.09 -0.18
N ARG A 352 -33.03 2.73 -1.11
CA ARG A 352 -32.58 2.08 -2.35
C ARG A 352 -31.68 0.89 -2.10
N ALA A 353 -30.76 0.98 -1.13
CA ALA A 353 -29.92 -0.14 -0.73
C ALA A 353 -30.74 -1.32 -0.19
N LEU A 354 -31.76 -1.04 0.63
CA LEU A 354 -32.66 -2.06 1.16
C LEU A 354 -33.52 -2.71 0.08
N ASP A 355 -34.06 -1.92 -0.85
CA ASP A 355 -34.87 -2.41 -1.96
C ASP A 355 -34.06 -3.25 -2.94
N LEU A 356 -32.81 -2.85 -3.20
CA LEU A 356 -31.86 -3.65 -3.96
C LEU A 356 -31.58 -5.00 -3.28
N LEU A 357 -31.33 -4.99 -1.96
CA LEU A 357 -31.12 -6.22 -1.20
C LEU A 357 -32.35 -7.14 -1.29
N LYS A 358 -33.56 -6.60 -1.08
CA LYS A 358 -34.82 -7.34 -1.23
C LYS A 358 -34.98 -7.95 -2.62
N ALA A 359 -34.69 -7.19 -3.67
CA ALA A 359 -34.81 -7.66 -5.04
C ALA A 359 -33.91 -8.86 -5.31
N VAL A 360 -32.64 -8.81 -4.89
CA VAL A 360 -31.69 -9.92 -5.04
C VAL A 360 -32.11 -11.14 -4.21
N LEU A 361 -32.50 -10.94 -2.95
CA LEU A 361 -32.90 -12.05 -2.09
C LEU A 361 -34.24 -12.68 -2.50
N GLY A 362 -35.13 -11.90 -3.10
CA GLY A 362 -36.41 -12.38 -3.65
C GLY A 362 -36.25 -13.43 -4.74
N GLU A 363 -35.08 -13.52 -5.37
CA GLU A 363 -34.77 -14.59 -6.34
C GLU A 363 -34.71 -15.98 -5.68
N PHE A 364 -34.42 -16.04 -4.37
CA PHE A 364 -34.27 -17.26 -3.57
C PHE A 364 -35.45 -17.56 -2.64
N GLU A 365 -36.27 -16.55 -2.34
CA GLU A 365 -37.34 -16.61 -1.34
C GLU A 365 -38.35 -17.74 -1.61
N TYR A 366 -38.54 -18.61 -0.62
CA TYR A 366 -39.36 -19.83 -0.65
C TYR A 366 -39.03 -20.81 -1.78
N ARG A 367 -37.79 -20.84 -2.26
CA ARG A 367 -37.35 -21.77 -3.32
C ARG A 367 -36.37 -22.81 -2.80
N ASN A 368 -36.26 -23.90 -3.55
CA ASN A 368 -35.22 -24.90 -3.34
C ASN A 368 -33.99 -24.53 -4.17
N LEU A 369 -32.85 -24.27 -3.51
CA LEU A 369 -31.60 -23.87 -4.15
C LEU A 369 -31.02 -24.98 -5.03
N ASP A 370 -31.35 -26.24 -4.76
CA ASP A 370 -30.92 -27.38 -5.56
C ASP A 370 -31.53 -27.38 -6.98
N GLU A 371 -32.61 -26.61 -7.20
CA GLU A 371 -33.31 -26.50 -8.48
C GLU A 371 -32.74 -25.39 -9.38
N PHE A 372 -31.79 -24.60 -8.88
CA PHE A 372 -31.14 -23.55 -9.67
C PHE A 372 -30.06 -24.17 -10.54
N GLU A 373 -30.25 -24.13 -11.86
CA GLU A 373 -29.29 -24.70 -12.82
C GLU A 373 -27.88 -24.09 -12.67
N GLU A 374 -27.80 -22.82 -12.28
CA GLU A 374 -26.54 -22.11 -12.02
C GLU A 374 -25.77 -22.62 -10.78
N PHE A 375 -26.44 -23.33 -9.87
CA PHE A 375 -25.83 -23.92 -8.67
C PHE A 375 -25.50 -25.41 -8.84
N ARG A 376 -25.82 -25.99 -10.00
CA ARG A 376 -25.63 -27.41 -10.26
C ARG A 376 -24.18 -27.85 -10.04
N GLY A 377 -24.03 -28.92 -9.25
CA GLY A 377 -22.71 -29.48 -8.91
C GLY A 377 -21.91 -28.68 -7.88
N ARG A 378 -22.54 -27.72 -7.19
CA ARG A 378 -21.92 -26.93 -6.12
C ARG A 378 -22.74 -27.03 -4.85
N ASN A 379 -22.05 -27.07 -3.70
CA ASN A 379 -22.73 -26.94 -2.42
C ASN A 379 -23.11 -25.48 -2.18
N THR A 380 -24.39 -25.24 -1.91
CA THR A 380 -24.93 -23.92 -1.54
C THR A 380 -24.69 -23.64 -0.06
N THR A 381 -23.43 -23.73 0.38
CA THR A 381 -23.05 -23.40 1.77
C THR A 381 -23.26 -21.90 2.05
N THR A 382 -23.27 -21.53 3.32
CA THR A 382 -23.38 -20.14 3.77
C THR A 382 -22.28 -19.24 3.18
N GLU A 383 -21.04 -19.74 3.06
CA GLU A 383 -19.93 -19.03 2.39
C GLU A 383 -20.20 -18.83 0.90
N PHE A 384 -20.67 -19.87 0.21
CA PHE A 384 -20.98 -19.80 -1.22
C PHE A 384 -22.09 -18.79 -1.49
N LEU A 385 -23.18 -18.86 -0.72
CA LEU A 385 -24.32 -17.96 -0.85
C LEU A 385 -23.95 -16.51 -0.54
N ALA A 386 -23.08 -16.26 0.45
CA ALA A 386 -22.57 -14.91 0.72
C ALA A 386 -21.83 -14.32 -0.49
N GLY A 387 -20.98 -15.13 -1.14
CA GLY A 387 -20.28 -14.73 -2.37
C GLY A 387 -21.23 -14.53 -3.56
N GLU A 388 -22.27 -15.35 -3.68
CA GLU A 388 -23.24 -15.24 -4.77
C GLU A 388 -24.14 -14.01 -4.64
N ILE A 389 -24.68 -13.76 -3.45
CA ILE A 389 -25.46 -12.56 -3.15
C ILE A 389 -24.60 -11.31 -3.36
N HIS A 390 -23.34 -11.33 -2.91
CA HIS A 390 -22.40 -10.25 -3.21
C HIS A 390 -22.27 -10.00 -4.71
N ARG A 391 -22.04 -11.05 -5.53
CA ARG A 391 -21.90 -10.89 -7.00
C ARG A 391 -23.13 -10.26 -7.64
N ARG A 392 -24.34 -10.67 -7.23
CA ARG A 392 -25.59 -10.10 -7.77
C ARG A 392 -25.80 -8.64 -7.38
N LEU A 393 -25.57 -8.30 -6.12
CA LEU A 393 -25.60 -6.92 -5.63
C LEU A 393 -24.56 -6.06 -6.35
N ALA A 394 -23.32 -6.52 -6.41
CA ALA A 394 -22.21 -5.82 -7.07
C ALA A 394 -22.53 -5.48 -8.54
N ARG A 395 -23.12 -6.43 -9.29
CA ARG A 395 -23.54 -6.19 -10.68
C ARG A 395 -24.57 -5.06 -10.78
N GLN A 396 -25.62 -5.10 -9.96
CA GLN A 396 -26.66 -4.07 -9.99
C GLN A 396 -26.16 -2.69 -9.51
N ILE A 397 -25.25 -2.66 -8.54
CA ILE A 397 -24.59 -1.42 -8.11
C ILE A 397 -23.81 -0.80 -9.28
N LYS A 398 -23.05 -1.61 -10.04
CA LYS A 398 -22.31 -1.16 -11.24
C LYS A 398 -23.22 -0.66 -12.36
N GLU A 399 -24.42 -1.19 -12.46
CA GLU A 399 -25.46 -0.74 -13.40
C GLU A 399 -26.14 0.57 -12.95
N GLY A 400 -25.76 1.12 -11.79
CA GLY A 400 -26.23 2.42 -11.31
C GLY A 400 -27.54 2.36 -10.52
N VAL A 401 -27.96 1.18 -10.03
CA VAL A 401 -29.22 1.02 -9.26
C VAL A 401 -29.24 1.88 -7.99
N LEU A 402 -28.08 2.21 -7.42
CA LEU A 402 -27.97 3.13 -6.27
C LEU A 402 -27.82 4.61 -6.66
N GLY A 403 -27.63 4.93 -7.95
CA GLY A 403 -27.45 6.30 -8.45
C GLY A 403 -25.98 6.62 -8.76
N SER A 404 -25.63 7.91 -8.71
CA SER A 404 -24.29 8.44 -9.05
C SER A 404 -23.26 8.27 -7.92
N GLU A 405 -23.51 7.38 -6.98
CA GLU A 405 -22.71 7.19 -5.77
C GLU A 405 -21.63 6.14 -6.02
N HIS A 406 -20.37 6.48 -5.72
CA HIS A 406 -19.24 5.58 -5.93
C HIS A 406 -19.03 4.68 -4.71
N ILE A 407 -19.69 3.52 -4.68
CA ILE A 407 -19.43 2.48 -3.67
C ILE A 407 -18.10 1.79 -3.98
N ALA A 408 -17.17 1.81 -3.03
CA ALA A 408 -15.82 1.27 -3.20
C ALA A 408 -15.73 -0.24 -2.90
N SER A 409 -16.49 -0.72 -1.92
CA SER A 409 -16.52 -2.15 -1.57
C SER A 409 -17.86 -2.56 -0.96
N LEU A 410 -18.12 -3.85 -1.00
CA LEU A 410 -19.32 -4.48 -0.46
C LEU A 410 -18.91 -5.69 0.38
N LYS A 411 -19.48 -5.79 1.59
CA LYS A 411 -19.41 -7.00 2.41
C LYS A 411 -20.81 -7.57 2.59
N VAL A 412 -20.97 -8.86 2.34
CA VAL A 412 -22.20 -9.60 2.61
C VAL A 412 -21.94 -10.59 3.73
N VAL A 413 -22.73 -10.52 4.80
CA VAL A 413 -22.73 -11.48 5.91
C VAL A 413 -24.02 -12.28 5.85
N LEU A 414 -23.92 -13.61 5.90
CA LEU A 414 -25.06 -14.53 5.96
C LEU A 414 -25.07 -15.28 7.28
N ARG A 415 -26.22 -15.25 7.95
CA ARG A 415 -26.49 -15.94 9.21
C ARG A 415 -27.67 -16.90 9.01
N GLU A 416 -27.40 -18.19 9.00
CA GLU A 416 -28.45 -19.22 9.13
C GLU A 416 -28.59 -19.71 10.58
N ASN A 417 -27.62 -19.37 11.43
CA ASN A 417 -27.55 -19.77 12.82
C ASN A 417 -27.27 -18.54 13.71
N PRO A 418 -27.87 -18.45 14.91
CA PRO A 418 -27.63 -17.32 15.82
C PRO A 418 -26.18 -17.20 16.31
N VAL A 419 -25.40 -18.28 16.30
CA VAL A 419 -24.02 -18.31 16.83
C VAL A 419 -22.95 -18.58 15.78
N ALA A 420 -23.34 -18.80 14.51
CA ALA A 420 -22.39 -19.07 13.42
C ALA A 420 -22.86 -18.38 12.12
N TRP A 421 -21.91 -17.77 11.41
CA TRP A 421 -22.16 -17.03 10.18
C TRP A 421 -20.95 -17.08 9.25
N ALA A 422 -21.19 -16.82 7.97
CA ALA A 422 -20.14 -16.63 6.98
C ALA A 422 -20.24 -15.23 6.36
N SER A 423 -19.17 -14.78 5.72
CA SER A 423 -19.19 -13.52 4.99
C SER A 423 -18.29 -13.56 3.76
N TYR A 424 -18.64 -12.75 2.77
CA TYR A 424 -17.81 -12.45 1.61
C TYR A 424 -17.60 -10.94 1.52
N ASP A 425 -16.35 -10.50 1.36
CA ASP A 425 -15.93 -9.09 1.36
C ASP A 425 -15.01 -8.82 0.17
N ALA A 426 -15.39 -7.90 -0.71
CA ALA A 426 -14.59 -7.55 -1.88
C ALA A 426 -14.81 -6.09 -2.34
N ALA A 427 -13.84 -5.57 -3.10
CA ALA A 427 -13.96 -4.30 -3.79
C ALA A 427 -14.97 -4.40 -4.95
N LEU A 428 -15.66 -3.30 -5.23
CA LEU A 428 -16.49 -3.15 -6.42
C LEU A 428 -15.63 -2.52 -7.52
N GLU A 429 -14.89 -3.35 -8.27
CA GLU A 429 -13.99 -2.89 -9.35
C GLU A 429 -14.71 -2.33 -10.58
#